data_AF-A0A2P4ESQ9-F1
#
_entry.id   AF-A0A2P4ESQ9-F1
#
_cell.length_a   1.000
_cell.length_b   1.000
_cell.length_c   1.000
_cell.angle_alpha   90.00
_cell.angle_beta   90.00
_cell.angle_gamma   90.00
#
_symmetry.space_group_name_H-M   'P 1'
#
loop_
_entity.id
_entity.type
_entity.pdbx_description
1 polymer ?
#
loop_
_entity_poly.entity_id
_entity_poly.type
_entity_poly.pdbx_seq_one_letter_code
_entity_poly.pdbx_strand_id
1 'polypeptide(L)'
;MNTLQLRWHALADQARNAEDKHLQVLIDGQPLTALVRQFELAQGYLPFDDTFLLADDVAWYARSAWQRSAEGRPARLVLLGCGCGDVDCSQLYADVREQRGWVQWTMGGWPERDYRSLGPFWFELTDYRQAVLGILSAECPTGHPA
;
A
#
# COMPACT_ATOMS: atom_id res chain seq x y z
N MET A 1 -7.64 3.09 17.48
CA MET A 1 -6.25 3.40 17.07
C MET A 1 -5.79 2.27 16.20
N ASN A 2 -5.19 2.57 15.06
CA ASN A 2 -4.73 1.52 14.17
C ASN A 2 -3.23 1.26 14.36
N THR A 3 -2.82 0.01 14.19
CA THR A 3 -1.41 -0.38 14.11
C THR A 3 -1.05 -0.64 12.65
N LEU A 4 0.04 -0.02 12.19
CA LEU A 4 0.61 -0.25 10.86
C LEU A 4 1.73 -1.28 10.96
N GLN A 5 1.63 -2.35 10.16
CA GLN A 5 2.64 -3.42 10.11
C GLN A 5 2.96 -3.79 8.68
N LEU A 6 4.10 -4.46 8.50
CA LEU A 6 4.56 -4.96 7.21
C LEU A 6 4.88 -6.43 7.32
N ARG A 7 4.52 -7.20 6.30
CA ARG A 7 4.82 -8.63 6.27
C ARG A 7 5.08 -9.09 4.85
N TRP A 8 6.19 -9.78 4.63
CA TRP A 8 6.41 -10.55 3.42
C TRP A 8 5.46 -11.75 3.40
N HIS A 9 4.70 -11.89 2.31
CA HIS A 9 3.81 -13.01 2.10
C HIS A 9 4.25 -13.78 0.86
N ALA A 10 4.31 -15.11 0.95
CA ALA A 10 4.60 -15.96 -0.20
C ALA A 10 3.34 -16.09 -1.07
N LEU A 11 3.48 -15.95 -2.39
CA LEU A 11 2.38 -16.24 -3.31
C LEU A 11 2.16 -17.76 -3.36
N ALA A 12 1.19 -18.25 -2.60
CA ALA A 12 0.63 -19.56 -2.89
C ALA A 12 -0.35 -19.41 -4.07
N ASP A 13 -0.17 -20.25 -5.09
CA ASP A 13 -1.06 -20.53 -6.25
C ASP A 13 -0.89 -19.76 -7.58
N GLN A 14 -0.02 -18.75 -7.71
CA GLN A 14 0.30 -18.16 -9.05
C GLN A 14 1.78 -17.82 -9.29
N ALA A 15 2.67 -18.26 -8.41
CA ALA A 15 4.10 -17.99 -8.55
C ALA A 15 4.67 -18.72 -9.78
N ARG A 16 5.30 -17.98 -10.70
CA ARG A 16 6.07 -18.60 -11.79
C ARG A 16 7.39 -19.15 -11.26
N ASN A 17 7.86 -18.66 -10.10
CA ASN A 17 9.05 -19.14 -9.39
C ASN A 17 8.81 -19.16 -7.86
N ALA A 18 9.48 -20.07 -7.14
CA ALA A 18 9.38 -20.23 -5.68
C ALA A 18 9.84 -19.01 -4.83
N GLU A 19 10.23 -17.92 -5.49
CA GLU A 19 10.79 -16.69 -4.90
C GLU A 19 9.81 -15.51 -4.93
N ASP A 20 8.62 -15.67 -5.54
CA ASP A 20 7.64 -14.60 -5.68
C ASP A 20 6.94 -14.32 -4.32
N LYS A 21 7.54 -13.43 -3.52
CA LYS A 21 6.95 -12.89 -2.28
C LYS A 21 6.60 -11.43 -2.51
N HIS A 22 5.40 -11.00 -2.11
CA HIS A 22 5.04 -9.59 -2.09
C HIS A 22 5.02 -9.05 -0.65
N LEU A 23 5.32 -7.76 -0.52
CA LEU A 23 5.17 -7.05 0.75
C LEU A 23 3.70 -6.72 0.98
N GLN A 24 3.16 -7.05 2.15
CA GLN A 24 1.83 -6.63 2.57
C GLN A 24 1.95 -5.49 3.57
N VAL A 25 1.17 -4.44 3.36
CA VAL A 25 0.86 -3.44 4.39
C VAL A 25 -0.35 -3.93 5.17
N LEU A 26 -0.23 -4.07 6.48
CA LEU A 26 -1.30 -4.50 7.36
C LEU A 26 -1.75 -3.33 8.25
N ILE A 27 -3.06 -3.17 8.35
CA ILE A 27 -3.72 -2.28 9.29
C ILE A 27 -4.46 -3.16 10.29
N ASP A 28 -4.11 -3.05 11.57
CA ASP A 28 -4.64 -3.91 12.64
C ASP A 28 -4.49 -5.41 12.35
N GLY A 29 -3.38 -5.78 11.70
CA GLY A 29 -3.08 -7.15 11.32
C GLY A 29 -3.86 -7.67 10.11
N GLN A 30 -4.67 -6.83 9.44
CA GLN A 30 -5.36 -7.17 8.20
C GLN A 30 -4.64 -6.55 6.99
N PRO A 31 -4.37 -7.31 5.91
CA PRO A 31 -3.79 -6.75 4.70
C PRO A 31 -4.67 -5.64 4.12
N LEU A 32 -4.06 -4.50 3.79
CA LEU A 32 -4.77 -3.36 3.18
C LEU A 32 -5.48 -3.77 1.88
N THR A 33 -4.87 -4.64 1.08
CA THR A 33 -5.49 -5.20 -0.15
C THR A 33 -6.78 -5.97 0.16
N ALA A 34 -6.81 -6.71 1.27
CA ALA A 34 -8.02 -7.41 1.72
C ALA A 34 -9.09 -6.43 2.22
N LEU A 35 -8.71 -5.38 2.96
CA LEU A 35 -9.64 -4.33 3.40
C LEU A 35 -10.27 -3.60 2.22
N VAL A 36 -9.46 -3.23 1.21
CA VAL A 36 -9.92 -2.60 -0.03
C VAL A 36 -10.86 -3.54 -0.78
N ARG A 37 -10.46 -4.80 -1.02
CA ARG A 37 -11.30 -5.77 -1.72
C ARG A 37 -12.65 -6.00 -1.04
N GLN A 38 -12.66 -6.14 0.29
CA GLN A 38 -13.91 -6.31 1.06
C GLN A 38 -14.80 -5.08 0.94
N PHE A 39 -14.21 -3.89 1.00
CA PHE A 39 -14.94 -2.64 0.81
C PHE A 39 -15.55 -2.53 -0.58
N GLU A 40 -14.77 -2.81 -1.63
CA GLU A 40 -15.23 -2.77 -3.02
C GLU A 40 -16.42 -3.71 -3.24
N LEU A 41 -16.32 -4.95 -2.74
CA LEU A 41 -17.41 -5.91 -2.81
C LEU A 41 -18.66 -5.42 -2.06
N ALA A 42 -18.50 -4.81 -0.89
CA ALA A 42 -19.61 -4.26 -0.12
C ALA A 42 -20.29 -3.05 -0.79
N GLN A 43 -19.55 -2.28 -1.58
CA GLN A 43 -20.09 -1.19 -2.41
C GLN A 43 -20.67 -1.68 -3.75
N GLY A 44 -20.54 -2.97 -4.08
CA GLY A 44 -20.94 -3.53 -5.37
C GLY A 44 -19.98 -3.20 -6.53
N TYR A 45 -18.75 -2.80 -6.23
CA TYR A 45 -17.71 -2.56 -7.22
C TYR A 45 -17.07 -3.89 -7.67
N LEU A 46 -16.55 -3.91 -8.90
CA LEU A 46 -15.66 -4.97 -9.37
C LEU A 46 -14.27 -4.75 -8.76
N PRO A 47 -13.72 -5.69 -7.97
CA PRO A 47 -12.41 -5.50 -7.36
C PRO A 47 -11.31 -5.31 -8.39
N PHE A 48 -10.39 -4.39 -8.14
CA PHE A 48 -9.21 -4.20 -8.99
C PHE A 48 -8.09 -5.22 -8.69
N ASP A 49 -8.14 -5.83 -7.50
CA ASP A 49 -7.10 -6.76 -7.03
C ASP A 49 -5.70 -6.14 -7.04
N ASP A 50 -5.63 -4.87 -6.66
CA ASP A 50 -4.39 -4.12 -6.52
C ASP A 50 -3.47 -4.76 -5.46
N THR A 51 -2.17 -4.60 -5.68
CA THR A 51 -1.10 -5.06 -4.78
C THR A 51 -0.29 -3.88 -4.28
N PHE A 52 0.46 -4.08 -3.19
CA PHE A 52 1.46 -3.12 -2.78
C PHE A 52 2.65 -3.18 -3.75
N LEU A 53 3.07 -2.05 -4.29
CA LEU A 53 4.22 -1.98 -5.20
C LEU A 53 5.49 -1.63 -4.41
N LEU A 54 6.54 -2.44 -4.57
CA LEU A 54 7.89 -2.04 -4.19
C LEU A 54 8.48 -1.14 -5.27
N ALA A 55 9.52 -0.39 -4.93
CA ALA A 55 10.19 0.51 -5.88
C ALA A 55 10.66 -0.21 -7.16
N ASP A 56 10.99 -1.50 -7.07
CA ASP A 56 11.42 -2.34 -8.19
C ASP A 56 10.25 -2.91 -9.00
N ASP A 57 9.04 -2.98 -8.41
CA ASP A 57 7.80 -3.41 -9.09
C ASP A 57 7.12 -2.26 -9.83
N VAL A 58 7.47 -1.00 -9.50
CA VAL A 58 6.93 0.17 -10.19
C VAL A 58 7.55 0.30 -11.57
N ALA A 59 6.72 0.31 -12.61
CA ALA A 59 7.16 0.48 -13.98
C ALA A 59 7.98 1.78 -14.14
N TRP A 60 9.03 1.74 -14.97
CA TRP A 60 10.00 2.84 -15.08
C TRP A 60 9.37 4.20 -15.40
N TYR A 61 8.28 4.22 -16.18
CA TYR A 61 7.56 5.44 -16.55
C TYR A 61 6.68 5.99 -15.41
N ALA A 62 6.25 5.14 -14.48
CA ALA A 62 5.46 5.50 -13.30
C ALA A 62 6.33 5.88 -12.08
N ARG A 63 7.62 5.48 -12.08
CA ARG A 63 8.53 5.61 -10.94
C ARG A 63 8.65 7.03 -10.40
N SER A 64 8.78 8.03 -11.26
CA SER A 64 8.87 9.42 -10.81
C SER A 64 7.58 9.95 -10.19
N ALA A 65 6.41 9.48 -10.65
CA ALA A 65 5.13 9.84 -10.05
C ALA A 65 4.97 9.18 -8.67
N TRP A 66 5.31 7.90 -8.56
CA TRP A 66 5.32 7.15 -7.31
C TRP A 66 6.26 7.78 -6.28
N GLN A 67 7.50 8.13 -6.64
CA GLN A 67 8.47 8.77 -5.74
C GLN A 67 7.95 10.12 -5.23
N ARG A 68 7.47 10.99 -6.13
CA ARG A 68 6.92 12.30 -5.74
C ARG A 68 5.71 12.19 -4.83
N SER A 69 4.92 11.12 -4.96
CA SER A 69 3.76 10.85 -4.09
C SER A 69 4.16 10.74 -2.60
N ALA A 70 5.39 10.33 -2.32
CA ALA A 70 5.95 10.22 -0.98
C ALA A 70 6.65 11.50 -0.47
N GLU A 71 6.93 12.47 -1.34
CA GLU A 71 7.77 13.65 -1.01
C GLU A 71 6.96 14.92 -0.65
N GLY A 72 5.69 15.03 -1.08
CA GLY A 72 4.84 16.22 -0.86
C GLY A 72 4.22 16.30 0.55
N ARG A 73 3.92 17.51 1.06
CA ARG A 73 3.09 17.72 2.26
C ARG A 73 1.94 18.70 1.97
N PRO A 74 0.64 18.33 2.17
CA PRO A 74 0.13 16.99 2.44
C PRO A 74 0.47 16.01 1.32
N ALA A 75 0.86 14.79 1.68
CA ALA A 75 1.25 13.77 0.73
C ALA A 75 0.00 13.05 0.23
N ARG A 76 -0.21 13.02 -1.09
CA ARG A 76 -1.07 12.02 -1.69
C ARG A 76 -0.21 10.82 -2.01
N LEU A 77 -0.32 9.78 -1.17
CA LEU A 77 0.49 8.58 -1.28
C LEU A 77 -0.19 7.57 -2.19
N VAL A 78 0.55 7.10 -3.20
CA VAL A 78 0.17 5.92 -3.97
C VAL A 78 0.55 4.69 -3.14
N LEU A 79 -0.46 4.00 -2.62
CA LEU A 79 -0.26 2.84 -1.73
C LEU A 79 -0.30 1.51 -2.47
N LEU A 80 -1.21 1.38 -3.43
CA LEU A 80 -1.42 0.17 -4.20
C LEU A 80 -1.28 0.48 -5.69
N GLY A 81 -0.93 -0.55 -6.47
CA GLY A 81 -0.86 -0.51 -7.92
C GLY A 81 -1.33 -1.84 -8.52
N CYS A 82 -1.52 -1.85 -9.84
CA CYS A 82 -1.86 -3.10 -10.53
C CYS A 82 -0.63 -4.01 -10.60
N GLY A 83 -0.84 -5.32 -10.64
CA GLY A 83 0.24 -6.30 -10.83
C GLY A 83 1.05 -6.12 -12.13
N CYS A 84 0.63 -5.26 -13.05
CA CYS A 84 1.42 -4.85 -14.21
C CYS A 84 2.53 -3.82 -13.88
N GLY A 85 2.60 -3.33 -12.65
CA GLY A 85 3.56 -2.34 -12.18
C GLY A 85 3.16 -0.88 -12.43
N ASP A 86 1.98 -0.65 -13.04
CA ASP A 86 1.45 0.70 -13.24
C ASP A 86 0.64 1.14 -12.02
N VAL A 87 0.95 2.36 -11.56
CA VAL A 87 0.26 3.02 -10.44
C VAL A 87 -1.06 3.64 -10.87
N ASP A 88 -1.19 4.04 -12.14
CA ASP A 88 -2.41 4.69 -12.65
C ASP A 88 -3.54 3.68 -12.90
N CYS A 89 -3.21 2.39 -12.98
CA CYS A 89 -4.21 1.32 -12.99
C CYS A 89 -4.93 1.20 -11.64
N SER A 90 -4.23 1.47 -10.54
CA SER A 90 -4.85 1.60 -9.22
C SER A 90 -5.47 2.98 -9.12
N GLN A 91 -6.79 3.01 -9.01
CA GLN A 91 -7.50 4.26 -8.80
C GLN A 91 -7.47 4.72 -7.34
N LEU A 92 -6.73 4.03 -6.47
CA LEU A 92 -6.73 4.22 -5.02
C LEU A 92 -5.50 5.01 -4.55
N TYR A 93 -5.72 6.02 -3.71
CA TYR A 93 -4.67 6.75 -3.00
C TYR A 93 -5.04 6.99 -1.54
N ALA A 94 -4.05 7.34 -0.72
CA ALA A 94 -4.27 7.87 0.61
C ALA A 94 -3.79 9.32 0.69
N ASP A 95 -4.68 10.23 1.08
CA ASP A 95 -4.28 11.55 1.53
C ASP A 95 -3.77 11.44 2.97
N VAL A 96 -2.50 11.79 3.17
CA VAL A 96 -1.79 11.65 4.45
C VAL A 96 -1.70 13.00 5.14
N ARG A 97 -2.19 13.07 6.38
CA ARG A 97 -2.12 14.26 7.22
C ARG A 97 -1.46 13.95 8.56
N GLU A 98 -0.37 14.66 8.88
CA GLU A 98 0.25 14.62 10.20
C GLU A 98 -0.37 15.72 11.09
N GLN A 99 -0.83 15.36 12.30
CA GLN A 99 -1.34 16.33 13.27
C GLN A 99 -1.16 15.84 14.71
N ARG A 100 -0.52 16.66 15.56
CA ARG A 100 -0.42 16.47 17.02
C ARG A 100 0.09 15.07 17.45
N GLY A 101 1.11 14.55 16.78
CA GLY A 101 1.66 13.22 17.07
C GLY A 101 0.89 12.06 16.43
N TRP A 102 -0.01 12.35 15.50
CA TRP A 102 -0.79 11.35 14.76
C TRP A 102 -0.59 11.49 13.25
N VAL A 103 -0.72 10.38 12.54
CA VAL A 103 -0.85 10.32 11.09
C VAL A 103 -2.24 9.79 10.76
N GLN A 104 -2.97 10.55 9.95
CA GLN A 104 -4.26 10.15 9.41
C GLN A 104 -4.10 9.78 7.94
N TRP A 105 -4.60 8.61 7.55
CA TRP A 105 -4.83 8.25 6.17
C TRP A 105 -6.32 8.39 5.85
N THR A 106 -6.61 9.20 4.83
CA THR A 106 -7.95 9.28 4.23
C THR A 106 -7.87 8.67 2.84
N MET A 107 -8.58 7.56 2.63
CA MET A 107 -8.57 6.88 1.35
C MET A 107 -9.40 7.67 0.34
N GLY A 108 -8.91 7.73 -0.90
CA GLY A 108 -9.56 8.40 -2.00
C GLY A 108 -9.47 7.58 -3.28
N GLY A 109 -10.44 7.82 -4.16
CA GLY A 109 -10.52 7.22 -5.49
C GLY A 109 -10.48 8.27 -6.59
N TRP A 110 -10.19 7.83 -7.81
CA TRP A 110 -10.56 8.56 -9.03
C TRP A 110 -12.10 8.53 -9.22
N PRO A 111 -12.70 9.50 -9.93
CA PRO A 111 -14.05 10.02 -9.66
C PRO A 111 -15.22 9.02 -9.73
N GLU A 112 -15.01 7.82 -10.25
CA GLU A 112 -16.04 6.78 -10.32
C GLU A 112 -16.13 5.91 -9.05
N ARG A 113 -15.17 5.97 -8.14
CA ARG A 113 -15.15 5.18 -6.89
C ARG A 113 -14.92 6.04 -5.66
N ASP A 114 -15.75 5.86 -4.65
CA ASP A 114 -15.64 6.59 -3.38
C ASP A 114 -15.12 5.68 -2.26
N TYR A 115 -13.83 5.85 -1.92
CA TYR A 115 -13.19 5.13 -0.84
C TYR A 115 -13.16 5.91 0.49
N ARG A 116 -13.81 7.08 0.59
CA ARG A 116 -13.69 7.94 1.79
C ARG A 116 -14.22 7.30 3.06
N SER A 117 -15.12 6.32 2.94
CA SER A 117 -15.65 5.51 4.06
C SER A 117 -14.79 4.29 4.39
N LEU A 118 -13.78 3.96 3.57
CA LEU A 118 -12.73 3.02 3.90
C LEU A 118 -11.70 3.75 4.79
N GLY A 119 -12.03 3.86 6.08
CA GLY A 119 -11.27 4.64 7.06
C GLY A 119 -12.09 5.82 7.60
N PRO A 120 -11.44 6.87 8.16
CA PRO A 120 -9.99 7.12 8.16
C PRO A 120 -9.22 6.17 9.08
N PHE A 121 -7.96 5.91 8.73
CA PHE A 121 -7.02 5.17 9.57
C PHE A 121 -6.12 6.14 10.34
N TRP A 122 -5.92 5.88 11.63
CA TRP A 122 -5.15 6.73 12.53
C TRP A 122 -4.01 5.95 13.16
N PHE A 123 -2.79 6.44 12.95
CA PHE A 123 -1.56 5.85 13.45
C PHE A 123 -0.84 6.83 14.39
N GLU A 124 -0.23 6.31 15.44
CA GLU A 124 0.72 7.11 16.24
C GLU A 124 1.94 7.44 15.37
N LEU A 125 2.42 8.69 15.44
CA LEU A 125 3.44 9.21 14.53
C LEU A 125 4.78 8.49 14.63
N THR A 126 5.18 8.12 15.85
CA THR A 126 6.43 7.39 16.11
C THR A 126 6.35 5.98 15.52
N ASP A 127 5.26 5.25 15.82
CA ASP A 127 5.01 3.91 15.30
C ASP A 127 4.91 3.91 13.76
N TYR A 128 4.21 4.90 13.21
CA TYR A 128 4.10 5.10 11.76
C TYR A 128 5.48 5.28 11.12
N ARG A 129 6.30 6.17 11.67
CA ARG A 129 7.66 6.43 11.14
C ARG A 129 8.55 5.22 11.26
N GLN A 130 8.47 4.47 12.36
CA GLN A 130 9.22 3.21 12.52
C GLN A 130 8.78 2.17 11.49
N ALA A 131 7.47 2.00 11.28
CA ALA A 131 6.96 1.11 10.25
C ALA A 131 7.45 1.54 8.86
N VAL A 132 7.32 2.82 8.49
CA VAL A 132 7.75 3.34 7.18
C VAL A 132 9.26 3.25 6.96
N LEU A 133 10.09 3.56 7.96
CA LEU A 133 11.54 3.33 7.87
C LEU A 133 11.85 1.85 7.68
N GLY A 134 11.10 0.98 8.36
CA GLY A 134 11.11 -0.46 8.11
C GLY A 134 10.78 -0.83 6.66
N ILE A 135 9.87 -0.11 5.97
CA ILE A 135 9.57 -0.30 4.53
C ILE A 135 10.80 -0.01 3.67
N LEU A 136 11.42 1.17 3.88
CA LEU A 136 12.52 1.65 3.04
C LEU A 136 13.81 0.85 3.26
N SER A 137 13.95 0.23 4.43
CA SER A 137 15.10 -0.62 4.79
C SER A 137 14.81 -2.12 4.67
N ALA A 138 13.57 -2.53 4.38
CA ALA A 138 13.24 -3.92 4.13
C ALA A 138 13.77 -4.33 2.75
N GLU A 139 15.03 -4.73 2.71
CA GLU A 139 15.54 -5.57 1.64
C GLU A 139 14.71 -6.87 1.65
N CYS A 140 14.30 -7.36 0.47
CA CYS A 140 13.79 -8.72 0.36
C CYS A 140 14.88 -9.63 0.95
N PRO A 141 14.61 -10.43 2.00
CA PRO A 141 15.63 -11.30 2.58
C PRO A 141 16.02 -12.31 1.50
N THR A 142 17.10 -12.00 0.79
CA THR A 142 17.69 -12.88 -0.20
C THR A 142 18.24 -14.07 0.56
N GLY A 143 17.55 -15.20 0.45
CA GLY A 143 18.15 -16.48 0.73
C GLY A 143 19.22 -16.73 -0.33
N HIS A 144 20.44 -16.27 -0.10
CA HIS A 144 21.61 -16.79 -0.79
C HIS A 144 21.98 -18.12 -0.10
N PRO A 145 21.86 -19.29 -0.74
CA PRO A 145 22.72 -20.40 -0.38
C PRO A 145 24.13 -20.10 -0.91
N ALA A 146 25.08 -20.06 0.02
CA ALA A 146 26.54 -20.16 -0.09
C ALA A 146 27.22 -19.88 -1.44
#